data_AF-A0A9Q9CGU3-F1
#
_entry.id   AF-A0A9Q9CGU3-F1
#
_cell.length_a   1.000
_cell.length_b   1.000
_cell.length_c   1.000
_cell.angle_alpha   90.00
_cell.angle_beta   90.00
_cell.angle_gamma   90.00
#
_symmetry.space_group_name_H-M   'P 1'
#
loop_
_entity.id
_entity.type
_entity.pdbx_description
1 polymer ?
#
loop_
_entity_poly.entity_id
_entity_poly.type
_entity_poly.pdbx_seq_one_letter_code
_entity_poly.pdbx_strand_id
1 'polypeptide(L)'
;MALGILLIFMISLFVVTLICVALLWIAKRERFNQVMVWLCFLISWYIVYLSVSSLPTNYIISKMIAWLIGGVSLIGMGCFFKKKLLLAKIFITLSISLGIIQLFFF
;
A
#
# COMPACT_ATOMS: atom_id res chain seq x y z
N MET A 1 18.38 -15.56 -15.10
CA MET A 1 17.32 -14.83 -15.83
C MET A 1 16.16 -14.40 -14.92
N ALA A 2 15.74 -15.22 -13.95
CA ALA A 2 14.64 -14.87 -13.02
C ALA A 2 14.89 -13.61 -12.18
N LEU A 3 16.13 -13.39 -11.70
CA LEU A 3 16.44 -12.27 -10.80
C LEU A 3 16.30 -10.89 -11.49
N GLY A 4 16.64 -10.79 -12.77
CA GLY A 4 16.47 -9.55 -13.55
C GLY A 4 15.00 -9.21 -13.77
N ILE A 5 14.17 -10.22 -14.05
CA ILE A 5 12.72 -10.05 -14.21
C ILE A 5 12.07 -9.62 -12.89
N LEU A 6 12.50 -10.20 -11.78
CA LEU A 6 12.02 -9.83 -10.44
C LEU A 6 12.39 -8.38 -10.10
N LEU A 7 13.61 -7.95 -10.43
CA LEU A 7 14.08 -6.58 -10.20
C LEU A 7 13.27 -5.57 -11.03
N ILE A 8 12.99 -5.87 -12.30
CA ILE A 8 12.13 -5.04 -13.15
C ILE A 8 10.71 -4.95 -12.55
N PHE A 9 10.16 -6.07 -12.09
CA PHE A 9 8.85 -6.10 -11.44
C PHE A 9 8.82 -5.23 -10.18
N MET A 10 9.83 -5.33 -9.30
CA MET A 10 9.94 -4.51 -8.09
C MET A 10 10.03 -3.01 -8.42
N ILE A 11 10.87 -2.62 -9.39
CA ILE A 11 10.98 -1.23 -9.85
C ILE A 11 9.63 -0.73 -10.39
N SER A 12 8.96 -1.54 -11.22
CA SER A 12 7.66 -1.16 -11.78
C SER A 12 6.60 -0.96 -10.70
N LEU A 13 6.57 -1.83 -9.68
CA LEU A 13 5.70 -1.70 -8.51
C LEU A 13 5.98 -0.41 -7.73
N PHE A 14 7.25 -0.10 -7.49
CA PHE A 14 7.65 1.13 -6.81
C PHE A 14 7.20 2.39 -7.57
N VAL A 15 7.40 2.42 -8.89
CA VAL A 15 6.98 3.55 -9.72
C VAL A 15 5.45 3.69 -9.72
N VAL A 16 4.71 2.59 -9.90
CA VAL A 16 3.24 2.61 -9.92
C VAL A 16 2.68 3.07 -8.58
N THR A 17 3.24 2.60 -7.47
CA THR A 17 2.81 2.99 -6.12
C THR A 17 3.08 4.47 -5.84
N LEU A 18 4.25 5.00 -6.23
CA LEU A 18 4.55 6.43 -6.14
C LEU A 18 3.58 7.28 -6.95
N ILE A 19 3.30 6.89 -8.20
CA ILE A 19 2.34 7.59 -9.05
C ILE A 19 0.95 7.56 -8.40
N CYS A 20 0.53 6.42 -7.86
CA CYS A 20 -0.77 6.29 -7.21
C CYS A 20 -0.89 7.21 -5.98
N VAL A 21 0.13 7.24 -5.13
CA VAL A 21 0.19 8.15 -3.98
C VAL A 21 0.18 9.62 -4.43
N ALA A 22 0.93 9.98 -5.47
CA ALA A 22 0.92 11.34 -5.99
C ALA A 22 -0.47 11.74 -6.52
N LEU A 23 -1.12 10.86 -7.28
CA LEU A 23 -2.47 11.09 -7.79
C LEU A 23 -3.51 11.21 -6.67
N LEU A 24 -3.38 10.41 -5.61
CA LEU A 24 -4.22 10.53 -4.41
C LEU A 24 -4.16 11.96 -3.86
N TRP A 25 -2.96 12.54 -3.72
CA TRP A 25 -2.80 13.89 -3.18
C TRP A 25 -3.21 15.00 -4.15
N ILE A 26 -3.00 14.82 -5.45
CA ILE A 26 -3.34 15.80 -6.51
C ILE A 26 -4.84 15.83 -6.84
N ALA A 27 -5.58 14.75 -6.56
CA ALA A 27 -7.00 14.63 -6.87
C ALA A 27 -7.87 15.70 -6.18
N LYS A 28 -8.22 16.77 -6.91
CA LYS A 28 -9.10 17.85 -6.44
C LYS A 28 -10.59 17.58 -6.64
N ARG A 29 -10.98 16.83 -7.68
CA ARG A 29 -12.39 16.47 -7.93
C ARG A 29 -12.83 15.38 -6.97
N GLU A 30 -13.98 15.56 -6.31
CA GLU A 30 -14.50 14.60 -5.32
C GLU A 30 -14.58 13.16 -5.84
N ARG A 31 -15.19 12.95 -7.02
CA ARG A 31 -15.31 11.61 -7.62
C ARG A 31 -13.93 10.98 -7.89
N PHE A 32 -12.99 11.77 -8.40
CA PHE A 32 -11.65 11.27 -8.70
C PHE A 32 -10.88 10.95 -7.41
N ASN A 33 -11.02 11.77 -6.37
CA ASN A 33 -10.41 11.52 -5.07
C ASN A 33 -10.96 10.24 -4.40
N GLN A 34 -12.27 10.00 -4.48
CA GLN A 34 -12.88 8.76 -4.00
C GLN A 34 -12.33 7.52 -4.72
N VAL A 35 -12.19 7.59 -6.04
CA VAL A 35 -11.62 6.49 -6.84
C VAL A 35 -10.15 6.27 -6.47
N MET A 36 -9.36 7.33 -6.31
CA MET A 36 -7.95 7.22 -5.90
C MET A 36 -7.80 6.59 -4.51
N VAL A 37 -8.67 6.94 -3.55
CA VAL A 37 -8.66 6.34 -2.21
C VAL A 37 -8.84 4.82 -2.30
N TRP A 38 -9.82 4.35 -3.08
CA TRP A 38 -10.04 2.92 -3.30
C TRP A 38 -8.87 2.24 -4.00
N LEU A 39 -8.32 2.86 -5.04
CA LEU A 39 -7.16 2.30 -5.75
C LEU A 39 -5.93 2.21 -4.83
N CYS A 40 -5.62 3.25 -4.06
CA CYS A 40 -4.52 3.23 -3.10
C CYS A 40 -4.73 2.18 -2.02
N PHE A 41 -5.97 2.01 -1.55
CA PHE A 41 -6.30 0.95 -0.59
C PHE A 41 -6.04 -0.44 -1.16
N LEU A 42 -6.49 -0.71 -2.39
CA LEU A 42 -6.25 -1.99 -3.06
C LEU A 42 -4.75 -2.24 -3.29
N ILE A 43 -3.99 -1.22 -3.68
CA ILE A 43 -2.54 -1.30 -3.87
C ILE A 43 -1.83 -1.58 -2.55
N SER A 44 -2.23 -0.91 -1.46
CA SER A 44 -1.71 -1.17 -0.12
C SER A 44 -1.89 -2.65 0.28
N TRP A 45 -3.08 -3.19 0.04
CA TRP A 45 -3.36 -4.60 0.30
C TRP A 45 -2.59 -5.57 -0.59
N TYR A 46 -2.40 -5.20 -1.86
CA TYR A 46 -1.57 -5.98 -2.78
C TYR A 46 -0.12 -6.04 -2.31
N ILE A 47 0.44 -4.93 -1.82
CA ILE A 47 1.78 -4.89 -1.22
C ILE A 47 1.87 -5.83 -0.01
N VAL A 48 0.86 -5.78 0.88
CA VAL A 48 0.82 -6.65 2.07
C VAL A 48 0.77 -8.13 1.69
N TYR A 49 -0.06 -8.47 0.70
CA TYR A 49 -0.12 -9.83 0.16
C TYR A 49 1.25 -10.28 -0.37
N LEU A 50 1.92 -9.43 -1.16
CA LEU A 50 3.26 -9.71 -1.67
C LEU A 50 4.25 -9.93 -0.52
N SER A 51 4.30 -9.03 0.47
CA SER A 51 5.19 -9.14 1.63
C SER A 51 4.96 -10.41 2.44
N VAL A 52 3.70 -10.82 2.66
CA VAL A 52 3.39 -12.05 3.40
C VAL A 52 3.75 -13.31 2.61
N SER A 53 3.55 -13.26 1.29
CA SER A 53 3.83 -14.38 0.38
C SER A 53 5.31 -14.59 0.10
N SER A 54 6.12 -13.53 0.14
CA SER A 54 7.57 -13.62 -0.04
C SER A 54 8.28 -14.21 1.19
N LEU A 55 7.69 -14.05 2.38
CA LEU A 55 8.25 -14.54 3.63
C LEU A 55 8.08 -16.07 3.80
N PRO A 56 9.10 -16.81 4.28
CA PRO A 56 8.99 -18.23 4.59
C PRO A 56 7.91 -18.50 5.65
N THR A 57 7.29 -19.67 5.61
CA THR A 57 6.17 -20.04 6.52
C THR A 57 6.51 -19.92 8.01
N ASN A 58 7.78 -20.11 8.36
CA ASN A 58 8.24 -20.09 9.75
C ASN A 58 8.46 -18.68 10.31
N TYR A 59 8.40 -17.63 9.47
CA TYR A 59 8.58 -16.23 9.86
C TYR A 59 7.26 -15.59 10.30
N ILE A 60 6.65 -16.15 11.34
CA ILE A 60 5.31 -15.75 11.82
C ILE A 60 5.30 -14.28 12.26
N ILE A 61 6.34 -13.83 12.97
CA ILE A 61 6.44 -12.45 13.48
C ILE A 61 6.48 -11.44 12.33
N SER A 62 7.33 -11.66 11.32
CA SER A 62 7.44 -10.77 10.16
C SER A 62 6.13 -10.72 9.35
N LYS A 63 5.44 -11.85 9.22
CA LYS A 63 4.11 -11.91 8.58
C LYS A 63 3.08 -11.12 9.37
N MET A 64 3.06 -11.24 10.70
CA MET A 64 2.17 -10.43 11.54
C MET A 64 2.44 -8.94 11.38
N ILE A 65 3.70 -8.51 11.31
CA ILE A 65 4.06 -7.10 11.08
C ILE A 65 3.53 -6.62 9.72
N ALA A 66 3.64 -7.44 8.65
CA ALA A 66 3.09 -7.10 7.34
C ALA A 66 1.57 -6.93 7.38
N TRP A 67 0.87 -7.84 8.07
CA TRP A 67 -0.57 -7.73 8.28
C TRP A 67 -0.97 -6.49 9.09
N LEU A 68 -0.21 -6.14 10.12
CA LEU A 68 -0.43 -4.93 10.92
C LEU A 68 -0.26 -3.65 10.09
N ILE A 69 0.78 -3.60 9.24
CA ILE A 69 0.98 -2.49 8.31
C ILE A 69 -0.20 -2.36 7.34
N GLY A 70 -0.70 -3.48 6.82
CA GLY A 70 -1.93 -3.51 6.01
C GLY A 70 -3.17 -3.07 6.78
N GLY A 71 -3.26 -3.41 8.07
CA GLY A 71 -4.34 -2.98 8.96
C GLY A 71 -4.47 -1.46 9.08
N VAL A 72 -3.36 -0.72 8.96
CA VAL A 72 -3.40 0.76 8.95
C VAL A 72 -4.24 1.29 7.79
N SER A 73 -4.20 0.63 6.62
CA SER A 73 -5.04 1.02 5.48
C SER A 73 -6.54 0.83 5.76
N LEU A 74 -6.92 -0.18 6.56
CA LEU A 74 -8.32 -0.39 6.98
C LEU A 74 -8.82 0.75 7.87
N ILE A 75 -7.97 1.25 8.77
CA ILE A 75 -8.28 2.43 9.59
C ILE A 75 -8.48 3.65 8.70
N GLY A 76 -7.63 3.82 7.68
CA GLY A 76 -7.79 4.85 6.67
C GLY A 76 -9.12 4.74 5.91
N MET A 77 -9.50 3.51 5.55
CA MET A 77 -10.77 3.26 4.88
C MET A 77 -12.00 3.52 5.77
N GLY A 78 -11.92 3.19 7.07
CA GLY A 78 -12.93 3.58 8.04
C GLY A 78 -13.08 5.10 8.16
N CYS A 79 -11.98 5.85 8.10
CA CYS A 79 -12.00 7.31 8.07
C CYS A 79 -12.66 7.85 6.79
N PHE A 80 -12.47 7.18 5.65
CA PHE A 80 -13.10 7.54 4.38
C PHE A 80 -14.63 7.46 4.47
N PHE A 81 -15.18 6.38 5.01
CA PHE A 81 -16.63 6.22 5.20
C PHE A 81 -17.22 7.26 6.18
N LYS A 82 -16.43 7.73 7.16
CA LYS A 82 -16.81 8.82 8.06
C LYS A 82 -16.64 10.22 7.45
N LYS A 83 -16.43 10.32 6.12
CA LYS A 83 -16.18 11.56 5.37
C LYS A 83 -14.94 12.34 5.84
N LYS A 84 -14.02 11.70 6.58
CA LYS A 84 -12.74 12.28 7.01
C LYS A 84 -11.66 12.00 5.98
N LEU A 85 -11.80 12.60 4.79
CA LEU A 85 -10.94 12.34 3.63
C LEU A 85 -9.45 12.57 3.92
N LEU A 86 -9.10 13.64 4.63
CA LEU A 86 -7.70 13.96 4.91
C LEU A 86 -7.03 12.88 5.77
N LEU A 87 -7.72 12.43 6.83
CA LEU A 87 -7.26 11.33 7.69
C LEU A 87 -7.16 10.03 6.90
N ALA A 88 -8.14 9.72 6.05
CA ALA A 88 -8.12 8.54 5.19
C ALA A 88 -6.87 8.53 4.29
N LYS A 89 -6.58 9.66 3.63
CA LYS A 89 -5.39 9.80 2.78
C LYS A 89 -4.11 9.60 3.57
N ILE A 90 -3.97 10.21 4.75
CA ILE A 90 -2.77 10.05 5.59
C ILE A 90 -2.56 8.58 5.96
N PHE A 91 -3.57 7.89 6.49
CA PHE A 91 -3.44 6.49 6.92
C PHE A 91 -3.13 5.54 5.75
N ILE A 92 -3.79 5.71 4.61
CA ILE A 92 -3.53 4.89 3.43
C ILE A 92 -2.13 5.16 2.88
N THR A 93 -1.71 6.41 2.81
CA THR A 93 -0.35 6.76 2.36
C THR A 93 0.70 6.18 3.31
N LEU A 94 0.48 6.28 4.63
CA LEU A 94 1.38 5.71 5.64
C LEU A 94 1.51 4.20 5.48
N SER A 95 0.39 3.50 5.27
CA SER A 95 0.37 2.05 5.06
C SER A 95 1.13 1.65 3.80
N ILE A 96 0.96 2.38 2.69
CA ILE A 96 1.71 2.14 1.45
C ILE A 96 3.21 2.35 1.66
N SER A 97 3.61 3.48 2.27
CA SER A 97 5.01 3.79 2.51
C SER A 97 5.69 2.74 3.39
N LEU A 98 5.06 2.36 4.50
CA LEU A 98 5.57 1.32 5.40
C LEU A 98 5.59 -0.05 4.71
N GLY A 99 4.56 -0.38 3.92
CA GLY A 99 4.48 -1.63 3.19
C GLY A 99 5.59 -1.77 2.14
N ILE A 100 5.90 -0.69 1.42
CA ILE A 100 7.02 -0.65 0.47
C ILE A 100 8.35 -0.81 1.21
N ILE A 101 8.58 -0.06 2.30
CA ILE A 101 9.81 -0.20 3.08
C ILE A 101 9.99 -1.64 3.55
N GLN A 102 8.91 -2.27 4.03
CA GLN A 102 8.95 -3.67 4.41
C GLN A 102 9.29 -4.57 3.22
N LEU A 103 8.56 -4.46 2.11
CA LEU A 103 8.73 -5.33 0.94
C LEU A 103 10.16 -5.28 0.34
N PHE A 104 10.83 -4.13 0.39
CA PHE A 104 12.15 -3.95 -0.19
C PHE A 104 13.31 -4.27 0.77
N PHE A 105 13.13 -4.08 2.07
CA PHE A 105 14.23 -4.17 3.05
C PHE A 105 14.10 -5.32 4.06
N PHE A 106 12.96 -6.01 4.13
CA PHE A 106 12.67 -7.05 5.13
C PHE A 106 12.02 -8.30 4.52
#